data_AF-G7GB01-F1
#
_entry.id   AF-G7GB01-F1
#
_cell.length_a   1.000
_cell.length_b   1.000
_cell.length_c   1.000
_cell.angle_alpha   90.00
_cell.angle_beta   90.00
_cell.angle_gamma   90.00
#
_symmetry.space_group_name_H-M   'P 1'
#
loop_
_entity.id
_entity.type
_entity.pdbx_description
1 polymer ?
#
loop_
_entity_poly.entity_id
_entity_poly.type
_entity_poly.pdbx_seq_one_letter_code
_entity_poly.pdbx_strand_id
1 'polypeptide(L)'
;MKNEIGFVVKARPYPPEHIFLMDTPDFVPAPELWQWIKSIFLNPEHKLFNPDHVHLGAFYYPQIAVMWAKGGFQKQGRFVVGQTEKIMINASGWKKERQEEQFYQWFNDLPDYLITIDATYAQHANDVDFCALIEHELYHIAHKKDEWGIPSYNRETGKPKLTIQGHDVEEFTGVVRRYGANKEVQEMVNAANQRPTVAKADIYHACGTCFLRVV
;
A
#
# COMPACT_ATOMS: atom_id res chain seq x y z
N MET A 1 -3.51 -24.70 20.63
CA MET A 1 -2.18 -24.17 20.29
C MET A 1 -2.17 -22.69 20.61
N LYS A 2 -1.34 -22.29 21.57
CA LYS A 2 -1.25 -20.92 22.07
C LYS A 2 -0.27 -20.13 21.21
N ASN A 3 -0.78 -19.17 20.44
CA ASN A 3 -0.02 -18.02 19.96
C ASN A 3 -0.60 -16.77 20.63
N GLU A 4 -0.35 -16.64 21.93
CA GLU A 4 -0.66 -15.44 22.70
C GLU A 4 0.61 -14.58 22.78
N ILE A 5 0.90 -13.85 21.70
CA ILE A 5 1.62 -12.59 21.81
C ILE A 5 0.52 -11.54 21.71
N GLY A 6 0.11 -10.99 22.84
CA GLY A 6 -0.97 -10.00 22.93
C GLY A 6 -0.63 -8.74 22.14
N PHE A 7 -1.02 -8.71 20.86
CA PHE A 7 -1.10 -7.52 20.04
C PHE A 7 -2.26 -6.67 20.58
N VAL A 8 -1.97 -5.69 21.44
CA VAL A 8 -2.95 -4.66 21.77
C VAL A 8 -2.68 -3.48 20.85
N VAL A 9 -3.26 -3.53 19.66
CA VAL A 9 -3.47 -2.33 18.85
C VAL A 9 -4.58 -1.55 19.57
N LYS A 10 -4.35 -0.31 20.00
CA LYS A 10 -5.45 0.57 20.42
C LYS A 10 -6.45 0.60 19.26
N ALA A 11 -7.69 0.16 19.52
CA ALA A 11 -8.75 -0.15 18.55
C ALA A 11 -8.55 0.51 17.19
N ARG A 12 -8.29 -0.31 16.16
CA ARG A 12 -8.15 0.19 14.79
C ARG A 12 -9.44 0.90 14.35
N PRO A 13 -9.35 1.87 13.41
CA PRO A 13 -10.54 2.48 12.83
C PRO A 13 -11.35 1.49 12.02
N TYR A 14 -12.66 1.67 12.06
CA TYR A 14 -13.63 0.94 11.23
C TYR A 14 -14.33 1.93 10.31
N PRO A 15 -14.77 1.48 9.12
CA PRO A 15 -15.58 2.29 8.24
C PRO A 15 -16.88 2.69 8.96
N PRO A 16 -17.41 3.89 8.68
CA PRO A 16 -18.64 4.33 9.30
C PRO A 16 -19.83 3.49 8.82
N GLU A 17 -20.72 3.08 9.73
CA GLU A 17 -21.84 2.18 9.42
C GLU A 17 -22.71 2.67 8.26
N HIS A 18 -22.85 3.99 8.10
CA HIS A 18 -23.68 4.57 7.06
C HIS A 18 -23.19 4.26 5.63
N ILE A 19 -21.91 3.93 5.41
CA ILE A 19 -21.39 3.62 4.06
C ILE A 19 -22.08 2.38 3.44
N PHE A 20 -22.62 1.50 4.29
CA PHE A 20 -23.31 0.28 3.87
C PHE A 20 -24.81 0.46 3.66
N LEU A 21 -25.37 1.62 3.98
CA LEU A 21 -26.79 1.91 3.79
C LEU A 21 -27.12 2.16 2.30
N MET A 22 -28.42 2.17 2.01
CA MET A 22 -28.92 2.65 0.71
C MET A 22 -28.90 4.19 0.68
N ASP A 23 -28.75 4.75 -0.52
CA ASP A 23 -28.78 6.20 -0.78
C ASP A 23 -27.70 7.02 -0.03
N THR A 24 -26.61 6.37 0.37
CA THR A 24 -25.40 7.03 0.91
C THR A 24 -24.26 7.01 -0.11
N PRO A 25 -23.30 7.95 -0.03
CA PRO A 25 -22.12 7.93 -0.89
C PRO A 25 -21.30 6.64 -0.72
N ASP A 26 -20.77 6.13 -1.83
CA ASP A 26 -19.89 4.95 -1.83
C ASP A 26 -18.47 5.27 -1.34
N PHE A 27 -18.15 6.54 -1.15
CA PHE A 27 -16.82 7.04 -0.81
C PHE A 27 -16.92 8.01 0.37
N VAL A 28 -16.14 7.76 1.43
CA VAL A 28 -16.14 8.58 2.64
C VAL A 28 -14.72 8.90 3.06
N PRO A 29 -14.35 10.19 3.24
CA PRO A 29 -13.06 10.58 3.78
C PRO A 29 -12.80 9.95 5.16
N ALA A 30 -11.57 9.51 5.41
CA ALA A 30 -11.17 8.77 6.61
C ALA A 30 -10.02 9.47 7.38
N PRO A 31 -10.22 10.71 7.88
CA PRO A 31 -9.18 11.42 8.64
C PRO A 31 -8.73 10.67 9.90
N GLU A 32 -9.64 9.90 10.52
CA GLU A 32 -9.35 9.03 11.65
C GLU A 32 -8.36 7.93 11.30
N LEU A 33 -8.40 7.42 10.06
CA LEU A 33 -7.48 6.37 9.60
C LEU A 33 -6.07 6.93 9.41
N TRP A 34 -5.93 8.15 8.87
CA TRP A 34 -4.63 8.83 8.81
C TRP A 34 -4.06 9.11 10.21
N GLN A 35 -4.88 9.60 11.14
CA GLN A 35 -4.46 9.83 12.54
C GLN A 35 -3.96 8.55 13.19
N TRP A 36 -4.68 7.44 12.99
CA TRP A 36 -4.28 6.14 13.47
C TRP A 36 -2.95 5.68 12.84
N ILE A 37 -2.79 5.77 11.50
CA ILE A 37 -1.54 5.48 10.80
C ILE A 37 -0.36 6.23 11.43
N LYS A 38 -0.49 7.55 11.65
CA LYS A 38 0.57 8.35 12.26
C LYS A 38 0.92 7.87 13.66
N SER A 39 -0.09 7.49 14.46
CA SER A 39 0.10 7.07 15.85
C SER A 39 0.70 5.67 16.00
N ILE A 40 0.52 4.81 15.00
CA ILE A 40 0.88 3.38 15.04
C ILE A 40 2.16 3.08 14.25
N PHE A 41 2.18 3.45 12.97
CA PHE A 41 3.26 3.06 12.05
C PHE A 41 4.34 4.14 11.94
N LEU A 42 4.00 5.41 12.14
CA LEU A 42 4.93 6.53 11.99
C LEU A 42 5.45 7.10 13.32
N ASN A 43 5.01 6.52 14.44
CA ASN A 43 5.43 6.93 15.78
C ASN A 43 6.58 6.06 16.30
N PRO A 44 7.81 6.60 16.48
CA PRO A 44 8.96 5.84 16.95
C PRO A 44 8.79 5.16 18.31
N GLU A 45 7.86 5.63 19.14
CA GLU A 45 7.59 5.07 20.47
C GLU A 45 6.59 3.90 20.41
N HIS A 46 5.91 3.70 19.29
CA HIS A 46 4.91 2.66 19.14
C HIS A 46 5.55 1.31 18.76
N LYS A 47 5.02 0.21 19.29
CA LYS A 47 5.57 -1.14 19.02
C LYS A 47 5.50 -1.57 17.55
N LEU A 48 4.53 -1.03 16.81
CA LEU A 48 4.35 -1.26 15.38
C LEU A 48 5.00 -0.17 14.51
N PHE A 49 5.85 0.69 15.09
CA PHE A 49 6.61 1.64 14.30
C PHE A 49 7.31 0.93 13.13
N ASN A 50 7.25 1.54 11.94
CA ASN A 50 7.98 1.07 10.78
C ASN A 50 8.94 2.18 10.30
N PRO A 51 10.26 2.00 10.48
CA PRO A 51 11.22 2.99 10.01
C PRO A 51 11.18 3.19 8.49
N ASP A 52 10.71 2.20 7.72
CA ASP A 52 10.60 2.30 6.27
C ASP A 52 9.58 3.36 5.84
N HIS A 53 8.67 3.78 6.71
CA HIS A 53 7.65 4.80 6.45
C HIS A 53 7.95 6.17 7.08
N VAL A 54 9.12 6.35 7.71
CA VAL A 54 9.44 7.56 8.48
C VAL A 54 9.33 8.86 7.67
N HIS A 55 9.63 8.80 6.36
CA HIS A 55 9.52 9.94 5.44
C HIS A 55 8.09 10.47 5.30
N LEU A 56 7.07 9.63 5.56
CA LEU A 56 5.66 10.03 5.54
C LEU A 56 5.28 10.86 6.77
N GLY A 57 6.07 10.81 7.86
CA GLY A 57 5.80 11.53 9.10
C GLY A 57 5.73 13.06 8.94
N ALA A 58 6.43 13.60 7.93
CA ALA A 58 6.46 15.02 7.59
C ALA A 58 5.18 15.54 6.92
N PHE A 59 4.23 14.66 6.59
CA PHE A 59 2.98 14.99 5.91
C PHE A 59 1.80 15.00 6.90
N TYR A 60 0.79 15.81 6.57
CA TYR A 60 -0.45 15.95 7.33
C TYR A 60 -1.67 15.68 6.44
N TYR A 61 -2.82 15.41 7.04
CA TYR A 61 -4.08 15.26 6.29
C TYR A 61 -4.59 16.65 5.86
N PRO A 62 -4.95 16.88 4.58
CA PRO A 62 -5.12 15.89 3.52
C PRO A 62 -3.96 15.80 2.51
N GLN A 63 -2.74 16.30 2.77
CA GLN A 63 -1.62 16.15 1.80
C GLN A 63 -1.41 14.69 1.39
N ILE A 64 -1.51 13.81 2.38
CA ILE A 64 -1.79 12.38 2.17
C ILE A 64 -3.18 12.16 2.76
N ALA A 65 -4.16 11.99 1.88
CA ALA A 65 -5.54 11.70 2.25
C ALA A 65 -5.76 10.19 2.34
N VAL A 66 -6.76 9.81 3.13
CA VAL A 66 -7.23 8.43 3.24
C VAL A 66 -8.75 8.45 3.12
N MET A 67 -9.32 7.44 2.47
CA MET A 67 -10.76 7.30 2.32
C MET A 67 -11.21 5.84 2.36
N TRP A 68 -12.45 5.64 2.80
CA TRP A 68 -13.18 4.40 2.68
C TRP A 68 -13.89 4.34 1.33
N ALA A 69 -13.84 3.20 0.67
CA ALA A 69 -14.72 2.83 -0.43
C ALA A 69 -15.69 1.75 0.05
N LYS A 70 -16.97 1.81 -0.32
CA LYS A 70 -17.99 0.85 0.11
C LYS A 70 -17.60 -0.61 -0.18
N GLY A 71 -16.94 -0.84 -1.31
CA GLY A 71 -16.41 -2.13 -1.71
C GLY A 71 -15.18 -1.99 -2.60
N GLY A 72 -14.38 -3.05 -2.67
CA GLY A 72 -13.27 -3.18 -3.59
C GLY A 72 -13.73 -3.35 -5.04
N PHE A 73 -12.77 -3.46 -5.95
CA PHE A 73 -13.04 -3.58 -7.39
C PHE A 73 -12.14 -4.61 -8.07
N GLN A 74 -12.53 -5.06 -9.26
CA GLN A 74 -11.73 -6.00 -10.05
C GLN A 74 -10.76 -5.25 -10.98
N LYS A 75 -9.50 -5.69 -10.98
CA LYS A 75 -8.45 -5.18 -11.87
C LYS A 75 -7.58 -6.34 -12.35
N GLN A 76 -7.51 -6.55 -13.66
CA GLN A 76 -6.67 -7.58 -14.29
C GLN A 76 -6.83 -8.99 -13.67
N GLY A 77 -8.08 -9.38 -13.37
CA GLY A 77 -8.39 -10.70 -12.78
C GLY A 77 -8.11 -10.83 -11.28
N ARG A 78 -7.67 -9.76 -10.61
CA ARG A 78 -7.51 -9.70 -9.15
C ARG A 78 -8.57 -8.79 -8.54
N PHE A 79 -8.98 -9.11 -7.31
CA PHE A 79 -9.83 -8.25 -6.51
C PHE A 79 -8.96 -7.32 -5.65
N VAL A 80 -9.18 -6.01 -5.75
CA VAL A 80 -8.39 -4.96 -5.12
C VAL A 80 -9.17 -4.41 -3.93
N VAL A 81 -8.58 -4.52 -2.73
CA VAL A 81 -9.16 -4.09 -1.45
C VAL A 81 -8.48 -2.85 -0.85
N GLY A 82 -7.40 -2.37 -1.49
CA GLY A 82 -6.70 -1.14 -1.18
C GLY A 82 -6.06 -0.55 -2.43
N GLN A 83 -5.96 0.77 -2.49
CA GLN A 83 -5.25 1.44 -3.57
C GLN A 83 -4.66 2.77 -3.09
N THR A 84 -3.35 2.90 -3.22
CA THR A 84 -2.63 4.17 -3.14
C THR A 84 -2.39 4.76 -4.52
N GLU A 85 -2.66 6.05 -4.67
CA GLU A 85 -2.37 6.80 -5.88
C GLU A 85 -1.83 8.21 -5.59
N LYS A 86 -1.05 8.73 -6.54
CA LYS A 86 -0.77 10.16 -6.62
C LYS A 86 -1.89 10.79 -7.44
N ILE A 87 -2.55 11.80 -6.90
CA ILE A 87 -3.67 12.45 -7.58
C ILE A 87 -3.20 13.13 -8.85
N MET A 88 -3.78 12.71 -9.98
CA MET A 88 -3.49 13.21 -11.31
C MET A 88 -4.80 13.38 -12.09
N ILE A 89 -5.27 14.62 -12.23
CA ILE A 89 -6.49 14.92 -12.99
C ILE A 89 -6.13 15.10 -14.46
N ASN A 90 -6.19 14.01 -15.23
CA ASN A 90 -5.90 13.97 -16.66
C ASN A 90 -7.11 14.43 -17.50
N ALA A 91 -7.63 15.62 -17.18
CA ALA A 91 -8.78 16.23 -17.84
C ALA A 91 -8.59 17.75 -17.95
N SER A 92 -9.43 18.41 -18.76
CA SER A 92 -9.43 19.87 -18.92
C SER A 92 -10.85 20.45 -18.88
N GLY A 93 -10.94 21.78 -18.72
CA GLY A 93 -12.20 22.52 -18.61
C GLY A 93 -13.10 21.98 -17.49
N TRP A 94 -14.41 21.95 -17.73
CA TRP A 94 -15.40 21.50 -16.74
C TRP A 94 -15.22 20.07 -16.24
N LYS A 95 -14.55 19.19 -17.00
CA LYS A 95 -14.25 17.82 -16.53
C LYS A 95 -13.22 17.81 -15.41
N LYS A 96 -12.23 18.72 -15.50
CA LYS A 96 -11.22 18.92 -14.46
C LYS A 96 -11.85 19.61 -13.25
N GLU A 97 -12.56 20.72 -13.48
CA GLU A 97 -13.17 21.51 -12.41
C GLU A 97 -14.11 20.68 -11.53
N ARG A 98 -14.97 19.84 -12.12
CA ARG A 98 -15.85 18.95 -11.33
C ARG A 98 -15.09 17.89 -10.51
N GLN A 99 -13.96 17.40 -11.01
CA GLN A 99 -13.13 16.46 -10.25
C GLN A 99 -12.44 17.16 -9.09
N GLU A 100 -11.87 18.34 -9.32
CA GLU A 100 -11.26 19.16 -8.27
C GLU A 100 -12.29 19.55 -7.21
N GLU A 101 -13.48 20.01 -7.61
CA GLU A 101 -14.57 20.34 -6.69
C GLU A 101 -14.96 19.15 -5.81
N GLN A 102 -15.01 17.93 -6.37
CA GLN A 102 -15.29 16.73 -5.59
C GLN A 102 -14.20 16.45 -4.53
N PHE A 103 -12.92 16.64 -4.86
CA PHE A 103 -11.83 16.54 -3.88
C PHE A 103 -11.94 17.61 -2.79
N TYR A 104 -12.24 18.86 -3.14
CA TYR A 104 -12.45 19.92 -2.15
C TYR A 104 -13.65 19.62 -1.24
N GLN A 105 -14.74 19.06 -1.76
CA GLN A 105 -15.89 18.66 -0.94
C GLN A 105 -15.54 17.53 0.04
N TRP A 106 -14.69 16.59 -0.37
CA TRP A 106 -14.24 15.49 0.47
C TRP A 106 -13.19 15.91 1.52
N PHE A 107 -12.20 16.68 1.10
CA PHE A 107 -10.97 16.87 1.88
C PHE A 107 -10.71 18.32 2.31
N ASN A 108 -11.53 19.28 1.85
CA ASN A 108 -11.31 20.73 1.97
C ASN A 108 -10.00 21.22 1.31
N ASP A 109 -9.33 20.38 0.54
CA ASP A 109 -8.11 20.69 -0.23
C ASP A 109 -7.93 19.64 -1.34
N LEU A 110 -6.99 19.86 -2.26
CA LEU A 110 -6.60 18.86 -3.25
C LEU A 110 -5.42 18.02 -2.72
N PRO A 111 -5.63 16.75 -2.32
CA PRO A 111 -4.55 15.87 -1.85
C PRO A 111 -3.47 15.65 -2.92
N ASP A 112 -2.21 15.52 -2.49
CA ASP A 112 -1.12 15.06 -3.36
C ASP A 112 -1.22 13.54 -3.59
N TYR A 113 -1.55 12.81 -2.52
CA TYR A 113 -1.68 11.36 -2.48
C TYR A 113 -2.99 10.95 -1.81
N LEU A 114 -3.57 9.85 -2.27
CA LEU A 114 -4.80 9.29 -1.72
C LEU A 114 -4.61 7.78 -1.52
N ILE A 115 -4.98 7.31 -0.32
CA ILE A 115 -5.09 5.90 0.01
C ILE A 115 -6.58 5.57 0.13
N THR A 116 -7.06 4.63 -0.68
CA THR A 116 -8.45 4.16 -0.65
C THR A 116 -8.50 2.74 -0.11
N ILE A 117 -9.33 2.49 0.92
CA ILE A 117 -9.48 1.18 1.55
C ILE A 117 -10.90 0.67 1.39
N ASP A 118 -11.04 -0.61 1.02
CA ASP A 118 -12.33 -1.30 0.97
C ASP A 118 -12.92 -1.47 2.38
N ALA A 119 -14.04 -0.81 2.62
CA ALA A 119 -14.81 -0.84 3.85
C ALA A 119 -15.37 -2.24 4.15
N THR A 120 -15.85 -2.96 3.14
CA THR A 120 -16.35 -4.33 3.30
C THR A 120 -15.23 -5.26 3.74
N TYR A 121 -14.05 -5.16 3.11
CA TYR A 121 -12.87 -5.90 3.56
C TYR A 121 -12.49 -5.54 4.99
N ALA A 122 -12.43 -4.25 5.33
CA ALA A 122 -12.06 -3.76 6.66
C ALA A 122 -13.02 -4.21 7.78
N GLN A 123 -14.29 -4.47 7.48
CA GLN A 123 -15.24 -5.05 8.44
C GLN A 123 -14.91 -6.50 8.80
N HIS A 124 -14.37 -7.27 7.85
CA HIS A 124 -14.17 -8.72 8.00
C HIS A 124 -12.72 -9.11 8.28
N ALA A 125 -11.75 -8.29 7.90
CA ALA A 125 -10.33 -8.54 8.13
C ALA A 125 -10.02 -8.62 9.63
N ASN A 126 -9.15 -9.53 10.05
CA ASN A 126 -8.59 -9.46 11.41
C ASN A 126 -7.56 -8.31 11.52
N ASP A 127 -7.11 -7.99 12.73
CA ASP A 127 -6.19 -6.87 12.96
C ASP A 127 -4.86 -7.02 12.23
N VAL A 128 -4.37 -8.25 12.07
CA VAL A 128 -3.11 -8.52 11.38
C VAL A 128 -3.25 -8.23 9.89
N ASP A 129 -4.29 -8.77 9.25
CA ASP A 129 -4.55 -8.59 7.82
C ASP A 129 -4.83 -7.12 7.48
N PHE A 130 -5.56 -6.40 8.34
CA PHE A 130 -5.80 -4.98 8.16
C PHE A 130 -4.52 -4.15 8.31
N CYS A 131 -3.70 -4.43 9.33
CA CYS A 131 -2.40 -3.77 9.47
C CYS A 131 -1.49 -4.04 8.26
N ALA A 132 -1.49 -5.28 7.75
CA ALA A 132 -0.74 -5.66 6.56
C ALA A 132 -1.19 -4.89 5.31
N LEU A 133 -2.52 -4.75 5.10
CA LEU A 133 -3.08 -3.94 4.02
C LEU A 133 -2.65 -2.49 4.13
N ILE A 134 -2.77 -1.89 5.31
CA ILE A 134 -2.42 -0.47 5.49
C ILE A 134 -0.93 -0.23 5.23
N GLU A 135 -0.04 -1.06 5.77
CA GLU A 135 1.40 -0.91 5.49
C GLU A 135 1.74 -1.18 4.02
N HIS A 136 1.08 -2.14 3.36
CA HIS A 136 1.19 -2.35 1.91
C HIS A 136 0.88 -1.06 1.15
N GLU A 137 -0.27 -0.43 1.42
CA GLU A 137 -0.63 0.83 0.78
C GLU A 137 0.35 1.98 1.10
N LEU A 138 0.94 2.01 2.30
CA LEU A 138 1.97 3.00 2.66
C LEU A 138 3.29 2.78 1.91
N TYR A 139 3.66 1.53 1.59
CA TYR A 139 4.86 1.23 0.81
C TYR A 139 4.79 1.79 -0.62
N HIS A 140 3.59 1.96 -1.18
CA HIS A 140 3.43 2.63 -2.48
C HIS A 140 3.89 4.09 -2.45
N ILE A 141 3.89 4.76 -1.30
CA ILE A 141 4.38 6.13 -1.17
C ILE A 141 5.85 6.11 -0.75
N ALA A 142 6.76 6.04 -1.72
CA ALA A 142 8.19 5.94 -1.47
C ALA A 142 8.88 7.31 -1.37
N HIS A 143 9.98 7.36 -0.61
CA HIS A 143 10.90 8.50 -0.65
C HIS A 143 11.66 8.49 -1.97
N LYS A 144 11.38 9.46 -2.83
CA LYS A 144 12.06 9.63 -4.11
C LYS A 144 13.56 9.80 -3.89
N LYS A 145 14.33 8.88 -4.45
CA LYS A 145 15.79 8.95 -4.54
C LYS A 145 16.21 9.73 -5.79
N ASP A 146 17.36 10.39 -5.72
CA ASP A 146 18.00 11.02 -6.88
C ASP A 146 18.77 9.99 -7.74
N GLU A 147 19.50 10.47 -8.75
CA GLU A 147 20.28 9.65 -9.68
C GLU A 147 21.37 8.82 -8.99
N TRP A 148 21.76 9.18 -7.77
CA TRP A 148 22.77 8.50 -6.97
C TRP A 148 22.17 7.63 -5.86
N GLY A 149 20.85 7.47 -5.85
CA GLY A 149 20.14 6.69 -4.84
C GLY A 149 19.94 7.43 -3.51
N ILE A 150 20.26 8.73 -3.44
CA ILE A 150 20.17 9.51 -2.21
C ILE A 150 18.74 10.04 -2.06
N PRO A 151 18.11 9.92 -0.86
CA PRO A 151 16.77 10.44 -0.64
C PRO A 151 16.71 11.96 -0.87
N SER A 152 15.77 12.39 -1.71
CA SER A 152 15.68 13.78 -2.18
C SER A 152 14.62 14.59 -1.41
N TYR A 153 14.86 15.89 -1.26
CA TYR A 153 13.99 16.80 -0.50
C TYR A 153 13.54 18.00 -1.34
N ASN A 154 12.37 18.53 -1.03
CA ASN A 154 11.89 19.78 -1.60
C ASN A 154 12.69 20.95 -0.98
N ARG A 155 13.25 21.82 -1.83
CA ARG A 155 14.11 22.93 -1.39
C ARG A 155 13.35 24.02 -0.63
N GLU A 156 12.07 24.21 -0.92
CA GLU A 156 11.24 25.26 -0.34
C GLU A 156 10.63 24.79 0.99
N THR A 157 10.08 23.57 1.01
CA THR A 157 9.35 23.06 2.18
C THR A 157 10.21 22.22 3.12
N GLY A 158 11.39 21.77 2.68
CA GLY A 158 12.23 20.82 3.42
C GLY A 158 11.66 19.40 3.51
N LYS A 159 10.47 19.14 2.97
CA LYS A 159 9.80 17.82 3.04
C LYS A 159 10.47 16.81 2.11
N PRO A 160 10.43 15.51 2.45
CA PRO A 160 10.81 14.43 1.53
C PRO A 160 10.06 14.55 0.20
N LYS A 161 10.75 14.37 -0.93
CA LYS A 161 10.04 14.20 -2.20
C LYS A 161 9.46 12.80 -2.25
N LEU A 162 8.17 12.70 -2.53
CA LEU A 162 7.47 11.43 -2.63
C LEU A 162 7.34 10.98 -4.09
N THR A 163 7.26 9.67 -4.31
CA THR A 163 6.91 9.06 -5.60
C THR A 163 6.04 7.84 -5.37
N ILE A 164 5.22 7.48 -6.36
CA ILE A 164 4.56 6.18 -6.37
C ILE A 164 5.58 5.12 -6.78
N GLN A 165 5.78 4.12 -5.93
CA GLN A 165 6.46 2.88 -6.26
C GLN A 165 5.36 1.86 -6.59
N GLY A 166 5.49 1.19 -7.74
CA GLY A 166 4.57 0.10 -8.09
C GLY A 166 4.73 -1.08 -7.13
N HIS A 167 3.98 -2.17 -7.37
CA HIS A 167 4.16 -3.38 -6.57
C HIS A 167 5.57 -3.95 -6.76
N ASP A 168 6.49 -3.63 -5.84
CA ASP A 168 7.91 -3.96 -5.92
C ASP A 168 8.23 -5.05 -4.89
N VAL A 169 9.31 -5.80 -5.11
CA VAL A 169 9.75 -6.87 -4.21
C VAL A 169 9.98 -6.35 -2.78
N GLU A 170 10.41 -5.09 -2.64
CA GLU A 170 10.67 -4.44 -1.35
C GLU A 170 9.39 -4.32 -0.49
N GLU A 171 8.26 -3.92 -1.08
CA GLU A 171 6.93 -3.89 -0.44
C GLU A 171 6.54 -5.29 0.06
N PHE A 172 6.68 -6.30 -0.81
CA PHE A 172 6.39 -7.68 -0.45
C PHE A 172 7.29 -8.17 0.69
N THR A 173 8.58 -7.83 0.68
CA THR A 173 9.49 -8.25 1.77
C THR A 173 9.20 -7.58 3.09
N GLY A 174 8.84 -6.27 3.09
CA GLY A 174 8.54 -5.52 4.31
C GLY A 174 7.30 -6.05 5.01
N VAL A 175 6.21 -6.25 4.26
CA VAL A 175 4.95 -6.80 4.75
C VAL A 175 5.13 -8.26 5.21
N VAL A 176 5.74 -9.11 4.38
CA VAL A 176 5.96 -10.53 4.72
C VAL A 176 6.86 -10.69 5.94
N ARG A 177 7.88 -9.84 6.10
CA ARG A 177 8.77 -9.87 7.28
C ARG A 177 8.02 -9.53 8.57
N ARG A 178 7.02 -8.64 8.52
CA ARG A 178 6.28 -8.16 9.71
C ARG A 178 5.05 -9.01 10.03
N TYR A 179 4.34 -9.48 9.00
CA TYR A 179 3.03 -10.12 9.14
C TYR A 179 3.02 -11.59 8.70
N GLY A 180 4.09 -12.07 8.07
CA GLY A 180 4.17 -13.41 7.50
C GLY A 180 3.67 -13.47 6.05
N ALA A 181 3.94 -14.60 5.40
CA ALA A 181 3.49 -14.84 4.04
C ALA A 181 1.99 -15.14 4.02
N ASN A 182 1.25 -14.47 3.13
CA ASN A 182 -0.11 -14.89 2.80
C ASN A 182 -0.08 -16.22 2.01
N LYS A 183 -1.25 -16.80 1.73
CA LYS A 183 -1.34 -18.10 1.05
C LYS A 183 -0.60 -18.13 -0.30
N GLU A 184 -0.77 -17.11 -1.15
CA GLU A 184 -0.15 -17.05 -2.47
C GLU A 184 1.38 -16.93 -2.38
N VAL A 185 1.89 -16.08 -1.48
CA VAL A 185 3.34 -15.96 -1.22
C VAL A 185 3.87 -17.25 -0.61
N GLN A 186 3.12 -17.90 0.28
CA GLN A 186 3.53 -19.17 0.86
C GLN A 186 3.60 -20.27 -0.20
N GLU A 187 2.68 -20.32 -1.15
CA GLU A 187 2.73 -21.21 -2.31
C GLU A 187 3.96 -20.94 -3.18
N MET A 188 4.30 -19.66 -3.42
CA MET A 188 5.52 -19.28 -4.13
C MET A 188 6.79 -19.70 -3.38
N VAL A 189 6.84 -19.48 -2.06
CA VAL A 189 7.96 -19.93 -1.20
C VAL A 189 8.09 -21.44 -1.23
N ASN A 190 6.97 -22.16 -1.15
CA ASN A 190 6.94 -23.62 -1.23
C ASN A 190 7.46 -24.09 -2.60
N ALA A 191 7.05 -23.45 -3.69
CA ALA A 191 7.53 -23.76 -5.03
C ALA A 191 9.03 -23.45 -5.20
N ALA A 192 9.51 -22.32 -4.66
CA ALA A 192 10.92 -21.93 -4.70
C ALA A 192 11.82 -22.89 -3.89
N ASN A 193 11.28 -23.47 -2.82
CA ASN A 193 11.97 -24.48 -2.00
C ASN A 193 11.93 -25.89 -2.62
N GLN A 194 11.11 -26.12 -3.66
CA GLN A 194 11.11 -27.37 -4.42
C GLN A 194 12.20 -27.36 -5.50
N ARG A 195 12.64 -28.55 -5.92
CA ARG A 195 13.55 -28.65 -7.07
C ARG A 195 12.84 -28.14 -8.32
N PRO A 196 13.49 -27.28 -9.15
CA PRO A 196 12.93 -26.88 -10.42
C PRO A 196 12.54 -28.09 -11.26
N THR A 197 11.37 -28.03 -11.88
CA THR A 197 10.87 -29.09 -12.77
C THR A 197 11.59 -29.13 -14.12
N VAL A 198 12.30 -28.06 -14.47
CA VAL A 198 13.14 -27.97 -15.66
C VAL A 198 14.60 -28.07 -15.23
N ALA A 199 15.30 -29.09 -15.73
CA ALA A 199 16.73 -29.20 -15.48
C ALA A 199 17.49 -28.15 -16.29
N LYS A 200 18.53 -27.56 -15.69
CA LYS A 200 19.40 -26.61 -16.40
C LYS A 200 19.99 -27.22 -17.68
N ALA A 201 20.31 -28.51 -17.65
CA ALA A 201 20.81 -29.26 -18.81
C ALA A 201 19.86 -29.22 -20.02
N ASP A 202 18.56 -29.37 -19.80
CA ASP A 202 17.55 -29.33 -20.87
C ASP A 202 17.43 -27.93 -21.49
N ILE A 203 17.60 -26.88 -20.68
CA ILE A 203 17.66 -25.48 -21.14
C ILE A 203 18.90 -25.24 -22.01
N TYR A 204 20.05 -25.74 -21.58
CA TYR A 204 21.30 -25.62 -22.34
C TYR A 204 21.26 -26.38 -23.68
N HIS A 205 20.58 -27.52 -23.73
CA HIS A 205 20.36 -28.26 -24.97
C HIS A 205 19.40 -27.54 -25.92
N ALA A 206 18.38 -26.85 -25.39
CA ALA A 206 17.41 -26.10 -26.20
C ALA A 206 17.98 -24.81 -26.81
N CYS A 207 18.97 -24.15 -26.19
CA CYS A 207 19.50 -22.88 -26.71
C CYS A 207 20.55 -23.06 -27.83
N GLY A 208 21.02 -24.28 -28.08
CA GLY A 208 21.90 -24.62 -29.21
C GLY A 208 23.27 -23.92 -29.26
N THR A 209 23.62 -23.07 -28.28
CA THR A 209 24.86 -22.26 -28.30
C THR A 209 25.88 -22.60 -27.21
N CYS A 210 25.56 -23.51 -26.29
CA CYS A 210 26.43 -23.81 -25.13
C CYS A 210 27.35 -25.04 -25.30
N PHE A 211 27.50 -25.60 -26.51
CA PHE A 211 28.44 -26.69 -26.78
C PHE A 211 29.93 -26.30 -26.79
N LEU A 212 30.29 -25.09 -26.32
CA LEU A 212 31.68 -24.66 -26.25
C LEU A 212 32.21 -24.70 -24.82
N ARG A 213 32.88 -25.83 -24.54
CA ARG A 213 33.83 -26.14 -23.46
C ARG A 213 33.27 -26.75 -22.18
N VAL A 214 33.07 -28.06 -22.26
CA VAL A 214 33.51 -28.97 -21.21
C VAL A 214 35.01 -29.20 -21.41
N VAL A 215 35.84 -28.73 -20.47
CA VAL A 215 37.13 -29.34 -20.12
C VAL A 215 37.16 -29.43 -18.60
#